data_AF-A0A935TZ48-F1
#
_entry.id   AF-A0A935TZ48-F1
#
_cell.length_a   1.000
_cell.length_b   1.000
_cell.length_c   1.000
_cell.angle_alpha   90.00
_cell.angle_beta   90.00
_cell.angle_gamma   90.00
#
_symmetry.space_group_name_H-M   'P 1'
#
loop_
_entity.id
_entity.type
_entity.pdbx_description
1 polymer ?
#
loop_
_entity_poly.entity_id
_entity_poly.type
_entity_poly.pdbx_seq_one_letter_code
_entity_poly.pdbx_strand_id
1 'polypeptide(L)'
;MTGGQWQIPPSVLKHLARVPPDRAVVVLLRHSVRDDLPPGEVGYAQPITEVGRLLATALGEILRGRLRTLHASPLPRCMQTAEALAKGAQADLQVVPDRHLGDPGVFVLDARQAWTSWRDLGHVEVMRHLVAEVAALPGMAKPDEAARFLVQHMLGAAADRPGVHVFVTHDSLVTATAARLLGLQLGSDDWPWYLEGAFFWHDDAGVHTVYRGHEAQRANALCSFAAADVIEFARREISATIGLHSGARFFLAGGAYKSLLTGRPPRDLDLWAPSDHDRDLLLASLRTCGACPAAPRLFSVAFEVAGRLVDVPHKVEPSTLADRLGRFDIGLSAVGVEHRPDGEWSALVHPLALESARRRQVLLLTPLVNPKYALVTLERMRRYAHELGFEVPASEEDRIWAIFEAQPPEGRQGMIDRFERTARCDQRVEEDLRDRGAKT
;
A
#
# COMPACT_ATOMS: atom_id res chain seq x y z
N MET A 1 -21.83 -29.50 1.00
CA MET A 1 -21.29 -30.88 0.92
C MET A 1 -21.24 -31.48 2.32
N THR A 2 -22.06 -32.50 2.59
CA THR A 2 -22.06 -33.25 3.85
C THR A 2 -21.18 -34.49 3.69
N GLY A 3 -20.14 -34.64 4.53
CA GLY A 3 -19.43 -35.92 4.71
C GLY A 3 -17.98 -36.04 4.23
N GLY A 4 -17.28 -34.93 3.94
CA GLY A 4 -15.82 -34.96 3.71
C GLY A 4 -15.05 -34.77 5.03
N GLN A 5 -14.03 -35.58 5.28
CA GLN A 5 -13.11 -35.38 6.41
C GLN A 5 -12.31 -34.10 6.15
N TRP A 6 -12.63 -33.01 6.86
CA TRP A 6 -11.87 -31.76 6.76
C TRP A 6 -10.43 -31.99 7.19
N GLN A 7 -9.48 -31.47 6.42
CA GLN A 7 -8.04 -31.63 6.67
C GLN A 7 -7.27 -30.36 6.32
N ILE A 8 -6.07 -30.21 6.89
CA ILE A 8 -5.12 -29.20 6.43
C ILE A 8 -4.67 -29.58 5.01
N PRO A 9 -4.71 -28.67 4.03
CA PRO A 9 -4.32 -28.99 2.66
C PRO A 9 -2.88 -29.53 2.56
N PRO A 10 -2.65 -30.68 1.92
CA PRO A 10 -1.30 -31.27 1.80
C PRO A 10 -0.30 -30.34 1.11
N SER A 11 -0.77 -29.50 0.18
CA SER A 11 0.02 -28.45 -0.48
C SER A 11 0.64 -27.50 0.52
N VAL A 12 -0.12 -27.04 1.51
CA VAL A 12 0.34 -26.12 2.56
C VAL A 12 1.40 -26.78 3.44
N LEU A 13 1.20 -28.03 3.85
CA LEU A 13 2.18 -28.78 4.64
C LEU A 13 3.50 -28.96 3.89
N LYS A 14 3.42 -29.34 2.60
CA LYS A 14 4.58 -29.49 1.73
C LYS A 14 5.36 -28.18 1.59
N HIS A 15 4.67 -27.06 1.37
CA HIS A 15 5.31 -25.75 1.20
C HIS A 15 5.93 -25.25 2.49
N LEU A 16 5.23 -25.36 3.63
CA LEU A 16 5.79 -24.99 4.93
C LEU A 16 7.10 -25.73 5.24
N ALA A 17 7.23 -26.99 4.83
CA ALA A 17 8.46 -27.75 4.99
C ALA A 17 9.61 -27.31 4.07
N ARG A 18 9.32 -26.65 2.93
CA ARG A 18 10.29 -26.29 1.90
C ARG A 18 10.67 -24.81 1.85
N VAL A 19 9.80 -23.91 2.33
CA VAL A 19 10.06 -22.46 2.27
C VAL A 19 11.29 -22.08 3.11
N PRO A 20 12.08 -21.08 2.66
CA PRO A 20 13.34 -20.73 3.28
C PRO A 20 13.16 -20.27 4.75
N PRO A 21 14.02 -20.75 5.69
CA PRO A 21 13.91 -20.38 7.10
C PRO A 21 14.64 -19.08 7.47
N ASP A 22 15.52 -18.60 6.60
CA ASP A 22 16.46 -17.49 6.82
C ASP A 22 15.90 -16.11 6.45
N ARG A 23 14.66 -16.04 5.95
CA ARG A 23 14.03 -14.81 5.46
C ARG A 23 12.54 -14.76 5.76
N ALA A 24 11.93 -13.60 5.50
CA ALA A 24 10.49 -13.44 5.59
C ALA A 24 9.79 -14.24 4.49
N VAL A 25 8.83 -15.07 4.90
CA VAL A 25 7.90 -15.78 4.00
C VAL A 25 6.50 -15.37 4.37
N VAL A 26 5.78 -14.79 3.42
CA VAL A 26 4.39 -14.34 3.61
C VAL A 26 3.42 -15.35 3.00
N VAL A 27 2.34 -15.65 3.70
CA VAL A 27 1.34 -16.65 3.29
C VAL A 27 -0.02 -15.99 3.20
N LEU A 28 -0.59 -15.90 1.99
CA LEU A 28 -1.97 -15.47 1.78
C LEU A 28 -2.87 -16.70 1.93
N LEU A 29 -3.56 -16.80 3.05
CA LEU A 29 -4.25 -18.01 3.51
C LEU A 29 -5.77 -17.81 3.49
N ARG A 30 -6.53 -18.74 2.90
CA ARG A 30 -7.99 -18.72 3.06
C ARG A 30 -8.36 -19.02 4.52
N HIS A 31 -9.36 -18.33 5.06
CA HIS A 31 -9.93 -18.63 6.37
C HIS A 31 -10.32 -20.12 6.52
N SER A 32 -10.47 -20.57 7.76
CA SER A 32 -10.85 -21.95 8.06
C SER A 32 -12.33 -22.23 7.80
N VAL A 33 -12.73 -23.49 8.01
CA VAL A 33 -14.08 -24.01 7.74
C VAL A 33 -15.14 -23.16 8.44
N ARG A 34 -16.16 -22.76 7.67
CA ARG A 34 -17.40 -22.13 8.15
C ARG A 34 -18.61 -22.90 7.60
N ASP A 35 -19.78 -22.66 8.17
CA ASP A 35 -21.05 -23.12 7.61
C ASP A 35 -21.34 -22.43 6.28
N ASP A 36 -22.23 -23.02 5.48
CA ASP A 36 -22.63 -22.47 4.20
C ASP A 36 -23.28 -21.08 4.35
N LEU A 37 -23.09 -20.24 3.33
CA LEU A 37 -23.76 -18.94 3.28
C LEU A 37 -25.21 -19.13 2.84
N PRO A 38 -26.19 -18.50 3.50
CA PRO A 38 -27.52 -18.35 2.92
C PRO A 38 -27.40 -17.71 1.52
N PRO A 39 -28.23 -18.12 0.54
CA PRO A 39 -28.22 -17.53 -0.80
C PRO A 39 -28.39 -16.01 -0.74
N GLY A 40 -27.50 -15.28 -1.42
CA GLY A 40 -27.54 -13.82 -1.50
C GLY A 40 -26.85 -13.07 -0.35
N GLU A 41 -26.31 -13.77 0.65
CA GLU A 41 -25.55 -13.14 1.74
C GLU A 41 -24.04 -13.12 1.47
N VAL A 42 -23.40 -12.00 1.83
CA VAL A 42 -21.93 -11.85 1.75
C VAL A 42 -21.23 -12.37 3.02
N GLY A 43 -22.00 -12.74 4.05
CA GLY A 43 -21.48 -13.46 5.21
C GLY A 43 -20.68 -12.65 6.20
N TYR A 44 -20.96 -11.35 6.33
CA TYR A 44 -20.16 -10.43 7.17
C TYR A 44 -20.11 -10.85 8.64
N ALA A 45 -21.09 -11.61 9.12
CA ALA A 45 -21.19 -12.04 10.51
C ALA A 45 -20.82 -13.52 10.75
N GLN A 46 -20.48 -14.28 9.70
CA GLN A 46 -20.30 -15.73 9.85
C GLN A 46 -18.95 -16.09 10.50
N PRO A 47 -18.95 -16.80 11.65
CA PRO A 47 -17.74 -17.31 12.28
C PRO A 47 -17.23 -18.60 11.60
N ILE A 48 -16.06 -19.08 12.02
CA ILE A 48 -15.63 -20.45 11.70
C ILE A 48 -16.35 -21.47 12.59
N THR A 49 -16.51 -22.70 12.10
CA THR A 49 -17.05 -23.81 12.89
C THR A 49 -16.04 -24.31 13.91
N GLU A 50 -16.48 -25.16 14.83
CA GLU A 50 -15.59 -25.83 15.79
C GLU A 50 -14.52 -26.69 15.09
N VAL A 51 -14.89 -27.40 14.02
CA VAL A 51 -13.92 -28.14 13.18
C VAL A 51 -12.92 -27.18 12.52
N GLY A 52 -13.40 -26.03 12.04
CA GLY A 52 -12.54 -24.99 11.49
C GLY A 52 -11.53 -24.46 12.53
N ARG A 53 -11.97 -24.28 13.77
CA ARG A 53 -11.12 -23.84 14.89
C ARG A 53 -10.04 -24.89 15.23
N LEU A 54 -10.42 -26.17 15.27
CA LEU A 54 -9.48 -27.27 15.53
C LEU A 54 -8.42 -27.37 14.43
N LEU A 55 -8.81 -27.29 13.15
CA LEU A 55 -7.87 -27.33 12.02
C LEU A 55 -6.92 -26.14 12.00
N ALA A 56 -7.42 -24.94 12.24
CA ALA A 56 -6.59 -23.74 12.32
C ALA A 56 -5.62 -23.81 13.51
N THR A 57 -6.06 -24.36 14.65
CA THR A 57 -5.18 -24.61 15.80
C THR A 57 -4.08 -25.61 15.42
N ALA A 58 -4.42 -26.74 14.80
CA ALA A 58 -3.44 -27.73 14.35
C ALA A 58 -2.43 -27.16 13.34
N LEU A 59 -2.88 -26.31 12.40
CA LEU A 59 -1.96 -25.59 11.51
C LEU A 59 -1.04 -24.63 12.28
N GLY A 60 -1.57 -23.96 13.30
CA GLY A 60 -0.77 -23.14 14.22
C GLY A 60 0.33 -23.94 14.91
N GLU A 61 0.03 -25.15 15.39
CA GLU A 61 1.01 -26.02 16.04
C GLU A 61 2.19 -26.36 15.13
N ILE A 62 1.92 -26.55 13.83
CA ILE A 62 2.96 -26.79 12.80
C ILE A 62 3.83 -25.56 12.59
N LEU A 63 3.29 -24.36 12.79
CA LEU A 63 3.98 -23.08 12.67
C LEU A 63 4.73 -22.65 13.94
N ARG A 64 4.66 -23.44 15.03
CA ARG A 64 5.30 -23.13 16.31
C ARG A 64 6.79 -22.79 16.13
N GLY A 65 7.22 -21.70 16.76
CA GLY A 65 8.60 -21.18 16.66
C GLY A 65 8.93 -20.44 15.36
N ARG A 66 8.13 -20.60 14.29
CA ARG A 66 8.31 -19.95 12.99
C ARG A 66 7.33 -18.83 12.70
N LEU A 67 6.13 -18.85 13.30
CA LEU A 67 5.12 -17.79 13.13
C LEU A 67 5.65 -16.45 13.71
N ARG A 68 5.54 -15.37 12.93
CA ARG A 68 6.08 -14.04 13.28
C ARG A 68 5.02 -12.96 13.40
N THR A 69 4.10 -12.89 12.43
CA THR A 69 2.97 -11.95 12.48
C THR A 69 1.71 -12.60 11.93
N LEU A 70 0.58 -12.07 12.36
CA LEU A 70 -0.75 -12.47 11.93
C LEU A 70 -1.52 -11.23 11.50
N HIS A 71 -1.96 -11.23 10.25
CA HIS A 71 -2.83 -10.24 9.68
C HIS A 71 -4.08 -10.95 9.19
N ALA A 72 -5.23 -10.30 9.29
CA ALA A 72 -6.48 -10.90 8.84
C ALA A 72 -7.44 -9.86 8.29
N SER A 73 -8.23 -10.26 7.30
CA SER A 73 -9.44 -9.52 6.95
C SER A 73 -10.26 -9.26 8.23
N PRO A 74 -10.86 -8.07 8.40
CA PRO A 74 -11.65 -7.74 9.58
C PRO A 74 -12.91 -8.59 9.73
N LEU A 75 -13.27 -9.42 8.75
CA LEU A 75 -14.42 -10.30 8.86
C LEU A 75 -14.19 -11.41 9.91
N PRO A 76 -15.22 -11.78 10.71
CA PRO A 76 -15.08 -12.66 11.87
C PRO A 76 -14.37 -13.98 11.58
N ARG A 77 -14.73 -14.69 10.51
CA ARG A 77 -14.09 -15.95 10.11
C ARG A 77 -12.57 -15.84 9.91
N CYS A 78 -12.08 -14.73 9.38
CA CYS A 78 -10.65 -14.52 9.15
C CYS A 78 -9.94 -14.22 10.46
N MET A 79 -10.50 -13.32 11.28
CA MET A 79 -9.98 -12.99 12.61
C MET A 79 -9.88 -14.24 13.50
N GLN A 80 -10.96 -15.02 13.60
CA GLN A 80 -11.00 -16.24 14.41
C GLN A 80 -10.05 -17.33 13.91
N THR A 81 -9.84 -17.42 12.59
CA THR A 81 -8.83 -18.33 12.03
C THR A 81 -7.43 -17.91 12.47
N ALA A 82 -7.10 -16.61 12.40
CA ALA A 82 -5.81 -16.09 12.83
C ALA A 82 -5.58 -16.26 14.34
N GLU A 83 -6.61 -16.05 15.16
CA GLU A 83 -6.57 -16.29 16.61
C GLU A 83 -6.31 -17.78 16.93
N ALA A 84 -6.97 -18.69 16.21
CA ALA A 84 -6.73 -20.13 16.35
C ALA A 84 -5.29 -20.53 15.94
N LEU A 85 -4.74 -19.92 14.88
CA LEU A 85 -3.34 -20.10 14.49
C LEU A 85 -2.38 -19.66 15.60
N ALA A 86 -2.61 -18.47 16.19
CA ALA A 86 -1.80 -17.96 17.31
C ALA A 86 -1.83 -18.94 18.49
N LYS A 87 -3.03 -19.42 18.86
CA LYS A 87 -3.24 -20.38 19.94
C LYS A 87 -2.46 -21.68 19.70
N GLY A 88 -2.56 -22.27 18.51
CA GLY A 88 -1.84 -23.50 18.17
C GLY A 88 -0.32 -23.32 18.17
N ALA A 89 0.14 -22.19 17.62
CA ALA A 89 1.55 -21.83 17.59
C ALA A 89 2.12 -21.54 18.98
N GLN A 90 1.27 -21.41 20.01
CA GLN A 90 1.64 -20.96 21.35
C GLN A 90 2.42 -19.65 21.31
N ALA A 91 2.02 -18.76 20.40
CA ALA A 91 2.66 -17.48 20.16
C ALA A 91 1.78 -16.37 20.72
N ASP A 92 2.35 -15.51 21.56
CA ASP A 92 1.69 -14.30 22.06
C ASP A 92 1.74 -13.22 20.97
N LEU A 93 0.88 -13.39 19.95
CA LEU A 93 0.79 -12.52 18.79
C LEU A 93 -0.60 -11.91 18.71
N GLN A 94 -0.65 -10.58 18.65
CA GLN A 94 -1.86 -9.86 18.32
C GLN A 94 -2.19 -10.05 16.82
N VAL A 95 -3.45 -10.37 16.51
CA VAL A 95 -3.95 -10.34 15.14
C VAL A 95 -4.17 -8.90 14.72
N VAL A 96 -3.52 -8.47 13.64
CA VAL A 96 -3.66 -7.13 13.06
C VAL A 96 -4.79 -7.15 12.01
N PRO A 97 -5.91 -6.43 12.23
CA PRO A 97 -6.93 -6.29 11.19
C PRO A 97 -6.37 -5.55 9.98
N ASP A 98 -6.59 -6.09 8.79
CA ASP A 98 -6.09 -5.54 7.53
C ASP A 98 -7.22 -5.54 6.48
N ARG A 99 -7.64 -4.33 6.10
CA ARG A 99 -8.71 -4.14 5.12
C ARG A 99 -8.27 -4.50 3.70
N HIS A 100 -6.96 -4.53 3.39
CA HIS A 100 -6.48 -5.02 2.10
C HIS A 100 -6.82 -6.51 1.88
N LEU A 101 -6.97 -7.28 2.96
CA LEU A 101 -7.38 -8.69 2.93
C LEU A 101 -8.90 -8.87 2.87
N GLY A 102 -9.69 -7.80 3.02
CA GLY A 102 -11.13 -7.82 2.80
C GLY A 102 -11.89 -6.66 3.44
N ASP A 103 -13.04 -6.41 2.81
CA ASP A 103 -14.11 -5.48 3.16
C ASP A 103 -13.77 -3.97 3.29
N PRO A 104 -13.50 -3.26 2.17
CA PRO A 104 -13.25 -3.81 0.86
C PRO A 104 -11.76 -4.20 0.73
N GLY A 105 -11.50 -5.38 0.16
CA GLY A 105 -10.13 -5.86 -0.11
C GLY A 105 -9.48 -5.14 -1.30
N VAL A 106 -8.22 -5.45 -1.58
CA VAL A 106 -7.43 -4.79 -2.66
C VAL A 106 -8.06 -4.81 -4.06
N PHE A 107 -8.95 -5.77 -4.35
CA PHE A 107 -9.64 -5.89 -5.64
C PHE A 107 -10.92 -5.06 -5.73
N VAL A 108 -11.42 -4.51 -4.62
CA VAL A 108 -12.67 -3.76 -4.56
C VAL A 108 -12.36 -2.31 -4.21
N LEU A 109 -12.69 -1.40 -5.12
CA LEU A 109 -12.55 0.04 -4.89
C LEU A 109 -13.86 0.61 -4.36
N ASP A 110 -14.98 0.28 -4.98
CA ASP A 110 -16.33 0.70 -4.58
C ASP A 110 -17.18 -0.55 -4.33
N ALA A 111 -17.48 -0.82 -3.07
CA ALA A 111 -18.22 -2.02 -2.66
C ALA A 111 -19.63 -2.08 -3.27
N ARG A 112 -20.31 -0.94 -3.48
CA ARG A 112 -21.67 -0.93 -4.02
C ARG A 112 -21.66 -1.29 -5.50
N GLN A 113 -20.73 -0.71 -6.26
CA GLN A 113 -20.57 -1.02 -7.69
C GLN A 113 -19.97 -2.41 -7.90
N ALA A 114 -19.00 -2.84 -7.09
CA ALA A 114 -18.45 -4.18 -7.19
C ALA A 114 -19.54 -5.23 -6.96
N TRP A 115 -20.42 -5.02 -5.96
CA TRP A 115 -21.52 -5.93 -5.66
C TRP A 115 -22.47 -6.18 -6.84
N THR A 116 -22.69 -5.20 -7.73
CA THR A 116 -23.54 -5.42 -8.90
C THR A 116 -22.94 -6.48 -9.82
N SER A 117 -21.61 -6.55 -9.92
CA SER A 117 -20.93 -7.60 -10.70
C SER A 117 -21.16 -8.99 -10.10
N TRP A 118 -21.08 -9.14 -8.77
CA TRP A 118 -21.38 -10.42 -8.11
C TRP A 118 -22.85 -10.83 -8.26
N ARG A 119 -23.76 -9.87 -8.19
CA ARG A 119 -25.20 -10.12 -8.38
C ARG A 119 -25.51 -10.54 -9.81
N ASP A 120 -24.93 -9.87 -10.80
CA ASP A 120 -25.31 -10.02 -12.21
C ASP A 120 -24.56 -11.17 -12.90
N LEU A 121 -23.30 -11.43 -12.53
CA LEU A 121 -22.45 -12.47 -13.13
C LEU A 121 -22.34 -13.73 -12.25
N GLY A 122 -22.55 -13.60 -10.94
CA GLY A 122 -22.29 -14.67 -9.97
C GLY A 122 -20.81 -14.82 -9.60
N HIS A 123 -20.54 -15.52 -8.48
CA HIS A 123 -19.19 -15.68 -7.92
C HIS A 123 -18.21 -16.33 -8.90
N VAL A 124 -18.65 -17.36 -9.65
CA VAL A 124 -17.80 -18.11 -10.59
C VAL A 124 -17.26 -17.21 -11.70
N GLU A 125 -18.11 -16.41 -12.34
CA GLU A 125 -17.68 -15.53 -13.43
C GLU A 125 -16.85 -14.36 -12.94
N VAL A 126 -17.15 -13.80 -11.77
CA VAL A 126 -16.29 -12.78 -11.16
C VAL A 126 -14.90 -13.36 -10.87
N MET A 127 -14.82 -14.58 -10.33
CA MET A 127 -13.54 -15.27 -10.10
C MET A 127 -12.79 -15.50 -11.40
N ARG A 128 -13.46 -15.99 -12.45
CA ARG A 128 -12.87 -16.16 -13.78
C ARG A 128 -12.30 -14.84 -14.30
N HIS A 129 -13.05 -13.75 -14.15
CA HIS A 129 -12.61 -12.40 -14.56
C HIS A 129 -11.35 -11.96 -13.81
N LEU A 130 -11.35 -12.10 -12.48
CA LEU A 130 -10.19 -11.74 -11.65
C LEU A 130 -8.95 -12.56 -11.93
N VAL A 131 -9.10 -13.78 -12.44
CA VAL A 131 -7.99 -14.66 -12.86
C VAL A 131 -7.48 -14.33 -14.26
N ALA A 132 -8.38 -14.17 -15.24
CA ALA A 132 -8.02 -14.19 -16.66
C ALA A 132 -7.96 -12.82 -17.33
N GLU A 133 -8.79 -11.86 -16.91
CA GLU A 133 -9.03 -10.63 -17.69
C GLU A 133 -8.12 -9.48 -17.27
N VAL A 134 -7.68 -8.63 -18.19
CA VAL A 134 -6.83 -7.47 -17.86
C VAL A 134 -7.67 -6.29 -17.35
N ALA A 135 -8.88 -6.13 -17.90
CA ALA A 135 -9.76 -5.03 -17.54
C ALA A 135 -10.35 -5.20 -16.14
N ALA A 136 -10.62 -4.09 -15.46
CA ALA A 136 -11.36 -4.11 -14.20
C ALA A 136 -12.87 -4.24 -14.45
N LEU A 137 -13.57 -4.94 -13.56
CA LEU A 137 -15.03 -4.86 -13.47
C LEU A 137 -15.45 -3.52 -12.81
N PRO A 138 -16.71 -3.07 -13.00
CA PRO A 138 -17.22 -1.87 -12.33
C PRO A 138 -17.00 -1.92 -10.81
N GLY A 139 -16.49 -0.83 -10.24
CA GLY A 139 -16.16 -0.73 -8.81
C GLY A 139 -14.94 -1.54 -8.36
N MET A 140 -14.23 -2.22 -9.26
CA MET A 140 -13.07 -3.06 -8.94
C MET A 140 -11.75 -2.44 -9.39
N ALA A 141 -10.66 -2.88 -8.76
CA ALA A 141 -9.30 -2.58 -9.20
C ALA A 141 -8.90 -3.50 -10.35
N LYS A 142 -7.89 -3.09 -11.13
CA LYS A 142 -7.33 -3.98 -12.15
C LYS A 142 -6.68 -5.20 -11.50
N PRO A 143 -6.96 -6.43 -11.96
CA PRO A 143 -6.57 -7.61 -11.20
C PRO A 143 -5.06 -7.81 -11.02
N ASP A 144 -4.24 -7.52 -12.04
CA ASP A 144 -2.78 -7.69 -11.95
C ASP A 144 -2.16 -6.69 -10.98
N GLU A 145 -2.50 -5.40 -11.10
CA GLU A 145 -2.06 -4.32 -10.21
C GLU A 145 -2.53 -4.54 -8.77
N ALA A 146 -3.75 -5.06 -8.56
CA ALA A 146 -4.27 -5.40 -7.24
C ALA A 146 -3.51 -6.57 -6.60
N ALA A 147 -3.27 -7.65 -7.36
CA ALA A 147 -2.53 -8.81 -6.90
C ALA A 147 -1.08 -8.48 -6.54
N ARG A 148 -0.37 -7.75 -7.44
CA ARG A 148 1.02 -7.33 -7.20
C ARG A 148 1.14 -6.44 -5.97
N PHE A 149 0.23 -5.47 -5.83
CA PHE A 149 0.20 -4.62 -4.65
C PHE A 149 -0.07 -5.40 -3.36
N LEU A 150 -0.98 -6.38 -3.38
CA LEU A 150 -1.26 -7.18 -2.18
C LEU A 150 -0.01 -7.92 -1.70
N VAL A 151 0.72 -8.57 -2.62
CA VAL A 151 1.96 -9.26 -2.27
C VAL A 151 3.03 -8.27 -1.82
N GLN A 152 3.16 -7.12 -2.49
CA GLN A 152 4.07 -6.05 -2.09
C GLN A 152 3.75 -5.53 -0.67
N HIS A 153 2.46 -5.36 -0.36
CA HIS A 153 1.98 -4.96 0.96
C HIS A 153 2.33 -5.99 2.04
N MET A 154 2.06 -7.28 1.76
CA MET A 154 2.35 -8.37 2.67
C MET A 154 3.85 -8.46 2.98
N LEU A 155 4.71 -8.41 1.95
CA LEU A 155 6.17 -8.41 2.10
C LEU A 155 6.65 -7.17 2.87
N GLY A 156 6.10 -5.99 2.56
CA GLY A 156 6.43 -4.75 3.26
C GLY A 156 6.04 -4.75 4.75
N ALA A 157 4.96 -5.44 5.11
CA ALA A 157 4.52 -5.65 6.50
C ALA A 157 5.38 -6.68 7.24
N ALA A 158 5.87 -7.72 6.55
CA ALA A 158 6.83 -8.67 7.13
C ALA A 158 8.22 -8.06 7.34
N ALA A 159 8.61 -7.10 6.48
CA ALA A 159 9.95 -6.51 6.42
C ALA A 159 11.03 -7.60 6.34
N ASP A 160 12.22 -7.36 6.90
CA ASP A 160 13.34 -8.31 6.84
C ASP A 160 13.32 -9.34 7.98
N ARG A 161 12.17 -9.56 8.65
CA ARG A 161 12.07 -10.46 9.81
C ARG A 161 11.98 -11.93 9.37
N PRO A 162 12.96 -12.79 9.68
CA PRO A 162 12.90 -14.19 9.25
C PRO A 162 11.79 -14.98 9.93
N GLY A 163 11.07 -15.78 9.14
CA GLY A 163 9.98 -16.63 9.59
C GLY A 163 8.72 -16.51 8.72
N VAL A 164 7.63 -17.08 9.22
CA VAL A 164 6.35 -17.15 8.49
C VAL A 164 5.41 -16.07 9.00
N HIS A 165 4.87 -15.27 8.07
CA HIS A 165 3.89 -14.22 8.32
C HIS A 165 2.59 -14.60 7.60
N VAL A 166 1.49 -14.73 8.35
CA VAL A 166 0.24 -15.25 7.79
C VAL A 166 -0.77 -14.12 7.63
N PHE A 167 -1.37 -14.04 6.44
CA PHE A 167 -2.38 -13.07 6.03
C PHE A 167 -3.67 -13.82 5.69
N VAL A 168 -4.62 -13.83 6.61
CA VAL A 168 -5.87 -14.61 6.48
C VAL A 168 -6.93 -13.82 5.71
N THR A 169 -7.45 -14.42 4.65
CA THR A 169 -8.38 -13.80 3.69
C THR A 169 -9.42 -14.80 3.17
N HIS A 170 -9.97 -14.54 1.99
CA HIS A 170 -11.02 -15.27 1.30
C HIS A 170 -10.48 -16.00 0.08
N ASP A 171 -11.28 -16.92 -0.45
CA ASP A 171 -10.96 -17.67 -1.67
C ASP A 171 -10.62 -16.78 -2.87
N SER A 172 -11.39 -15.70 -3.06
CA SER A 172 -11.21 -14.80 -4.20
C SER A 172 -9.86 -14.10 -4.22
N LEU A 173 -9.36 -13.66 -3.07
CA LEU A 173 -8.05 -13.02 -2.99
C LEU A 173 -6.93 -14.03 -3.19
N VAL A 174 -7.03 -15.24 -2.62
CA VAL A 174 -6.00 -16.28 -2.77
C VAL A 174 -5.86 -16.69 -4.23
N THR A 175 -6.96 -17.09 -4.89
CA THR A 175 -6.89 -17.60 -6.27
C THR A 175 -6.50 -16.51 -7.25
N ALA A 176 -7.12 -15.32 -7.18
CA ALA A 176 -6.79 -14.24 -8.10
C ALA A 176 -5.31 -13.83 -7.94
N THR A 177 -4.82 -13.68 -6.70
CA THR A 177 -3.42 -13.31 -6.48
C THR A 177 -2.46 -14.39 -6.94
N ALA A 178 -2.71 -15.66 -6.60
CA ALA A 178 -1.87 -16.77 -7.05
C ALA A 178 -1.82 -16.85 -8.58
N ALA A 179 -2.97 -16.78 -9.25
CA ALA A 179 -3.06 -16.82 -10.71
C ALA A 179 -2.22 -15.73 -11.39
N ARG A 180 -2.36 -14.47 -10.93
CA ARG A 180 -1.65 -13.33 -11.51
C ARG A 180 -0.15 -13.42 -11.31
N LEU A 181 0.30 -13.83 -10.12
CA LEU A 181 1.72 -13.89 -9.81
C LEU A 181 2.42 -15.13 -10.40
N LEU A 182 1.67 -16.22 -10.64
CA LEU A 182 2.15 -17.38 -11.38
C LEU A 182 2.12 -17.19 -12.90
N GLY A 183 1.32 -16.23 -13.39
CA GLY A 183 1.05 -16.10 -14.83
C GLY A 183 0.21 -17.26 -15.38
N LEU A 184 -0.66 -17.85 -14.56
CA LEU A 184 -1.47 -19.02 -14.90
C LEU A 184 -2.97 -18.70 -14.81
N GLN A 185 -3.75 -19.28 -15.72
CA GLN A 185 -5.21 -19.26 -15.65
C GLN A 185 -5.70 -20.40 -14.75
N LEU A 186 -5.84 -20.11 -13.46
CA LEU A 186 -6.33 -21.07 -12.46
C LEU A 186 -7.85 -21.26 -12.59
N GLY A 187 -8.29 -22.50 -12.77
CA GLY A 187 -9.70 -22.86 -12.95
C GLY A 187 -10.47 -23.01 -11.64
N SER A 188 -11.73 -23.45 -11.71
CA SER A 188 -12.53 -23.77 -10.52
C SER A 188 -11.91 -24.86 -9.65
N ASP A 189 -11.24 -25.83 -10.28
CA ASP A 189 -10.54 -26.92 -9.59
C ASP A 189 -9.33 -26.40 -8.79
N ASP A 190 -8.83 -25.22 -9.16
CA ASP A 190 -7.73 -24.52 -8.51
C ASP A 190 -8.15 -23.64 -7.33
N TRP A 191 -9.45 -23.56 -7.04
CA TRP A 191 -9.95 -22.76 -5.93
C TRP A 191 -9.49 -23.34 -4.60
N PRO A 192 -9.09 -22.48 -3.65
CA PRO A 192 -8.33 -22.93 -2.50
C PRO A 192 -9.27 -23.65 -1.55
N TRP A 193 -8.84 -24.76 -0.97
CA TRP A 193 -9.54 -25.34 0.17
C TRP A 193 -9.50 -24.38 1.37
N TYR A 194 -10.32 -24.64 2.39
CA TYR A 194 -10.15 -23.95 3.66
C TYR A 194 -8.73 -24.19 4.20
N LEU A 195 -8.10 -23.14 4.73
CA LEU A 195 -6.69 -23.13 5.11
C LEU A 195 -5.70 -23.42 3.97
N GLU A 196 -6.09 -23.34 2.69
CA GLU A 196 -5.15 -23.36 1.59
C GLU A 196 -4.63 -21.94 1.31
N GLY A 197 -3.37 -21.82 0.91
CA GLY A 197 -2.75 -20.52 0.71
C GLY A 197 -1.61 -20.52 -0.29
N ALA A 198 -1.33 -19.32 -0.81
CA ALA A 198 -0.18 -19.03 -1.65
C ALA A 198 0.94 -18.43 -0.81
N PHE A 199 2.19 -18.75 -1.15
CA PHE A 199 3.38 -18.33 -0.42
C PHE A 199 4.24 -17.43 -1.29
N PHE A 200 4.81 -16.41 -0.67
CA PHE A 200 5.67 -15.45 -1.35
C PHE A 200 6.89 -15.11 -0.49
N TRP A 201 8.05 -14.93 -1.12
CA TRP A 201 9.25 -14.41 -0.46
C TRP A 201 10.15 -13.74 -1.49
N HIS A 202 11.07 -12.91 -1.01
CA HIS A 202 12.07 -12.24 -1.84
C HIS A 202 13.43 -12.92 -1.70
N ASP A 203 14.20 -12.94 -2.78
CA ASP A 203 15.63 -13.24 -2.81
C ASP A 203 16.36 -12.36 -3.84
N ASP A 204 17.66 -12.58 -4.03
CA ASP A 204 18.47 -11.78 -4.97
C ASP A 204 17.98 -11.87 -6.43
N ALA A 205 17.22 -12.91 -6.76
CA ALA A 205 16.65 -13.13 -8.09
C ALA A 205 15.17 -12.68 -8.19
N GLY A 206 14.60 -12.14 -7.11
CA GLY A 206 13.32 -11.44 -7.09
C GLY A 206 12.26 -12.09 -6.20
N VAL A 207 10.99 -11.96 -6.59
CA VAL A 207 9.86 -12.48 -5.80
C VAL A 207 9.48 -13.88 -6.29
N HIS A 208 9.55 -14.84 -5.38
CA HIS A 208 9.04 -16.19 -5.57
C HIS A 208 7.57 -16.27 -5.23
N THR A 209 6.83 -17.06 -5.99
CA THR A 209 5.42 -17.39 -5.75
C THR A 209 5.25 -18.90 -5.84
N VAL A 210 4.65 -19.51 -4.82
CA VAL A 210 4.25 -20.92 -4.88
C VAL A 210 2.81 -21.10 -4.42
N TYR A 211 2.06 -21.90 -5.18
CA TYR A 211 0.70 -22.29 -4.86
C TYR A 211 0.45 -23.69 -5.43
N ARG A 212 0.05 -24.62 -4.56
CA ARG A 212 -0.12 -26.04 -4.91
C ARG A 212 1.11 -26.66 -5.58
N GLY A 213 1.00 -27.10 -6.83
CA GLY A 213 2.10 -27.66 -7.60
C GLY A 213 2.84 -26.63 -8.45
N HIS A 214 2.42 -25.37 -8.43
CA HIS A 214 2.95 -24.32 -9.30
C HIS A 214 3.94 -23.44 -8.53
N GLU A 215 5.03 -23.11 -9.20
CA GLU A 215 6.08 -22.24 -8.70
C GLU A 215 6.45 -21.26 -9.83
N ALA A 216 6.62 -19.98 -9.50
CA ALA A 216 7.09 -18.95 -10.42
C ALA A 216 8.03 -17.99 -9.71
N GLN A 217 8.91 -17.36 -10.49
CA GLN A 217 9.83 -16.33 -10.00
C GLN A 217 9.72 -15.10 -10.88
N ARG A 218 9.67 -13.93 -10.26
CA ARG A 218 9.62 -12.63 -10.93
C ARG A 218 10.81 -11.78 -10.52
N ALA A 219 11.72 -11.52 -11.46
CA ALA A 219 12.90 -10.69 -11.22
C ALA A 219 12.59 -9.20 -11.05
N ASN A 220 11.50 -8.73 -11.69
CA ASN A 220 11.10 -7.33 -11.61
C ASN A 220 10.36 -7.03 -10.29
N ALA A 221 10.53 -5.80 -9.79
CA ALA A 221 9.75 -5.29 -8.68
C ALA A 221 8.24 -5.50 -8.92
N LEU A 222 7.51 -5.84 -7.84
CA LEU A 222 6.07 -6.06 -7.92
C LEU A 222 5.34 -4.78 -8.29
N CYS A 223 5.75 -3.64 -7.75
CA CYS A 223 5.19 -2.34 -8.06
C CYS A 223 6.31 -1.36 -8.43
N SER A 224 5.98 -0.38 -9.26
CA SER A 224 6.92 0.60 -9.80
C SER A 224 6.23 1.94 -10.00
N PHE A 225 6.96 2.93 -10.55
CA PHE A 225 6.34 4.16 -11.06
C PHE A 225 5.85 4.02 -12.51
N ALA A 226 5.48 2.81 -12.95
CA ALA A 226 4.70 2.67 -14.17
C ALA A 226 3.36 3.41 -14.03
N ALA A 227 2.88 4.04 -15.11
CA ALA A 227 1.66 4.84 -15.08
C ALA A 227 0.44 4.05 -14.54
N ALA A 228 0.33 2.77 -14.87
CA ALA A 228 -0.74 1.91 -14.38
C ALA A 228 -0.67 1.70 -12.86
N ASP A 229 0.51 1.43 -12.30
CA ASP A 229 0.71 1.25 -10.85
C ASP A 229 0.40 2.53 -10.08
N VAL A 230 0.85 3.67 -10.63
CA VAL A 230 0.64 5.02 -10.08
C VAL A 230 -0.86 5.36 -10.06
N ILE A 231 -1.58 5.10 -11.15
CA ILE A 231 -3.04 5.30 -11.21
C ILE A 231 -3.77 4.37 -10.25
N GLU A 232 -3.49 3.07 -10.24
CA GLU A 232 -4.22 2.12 -9.38
C GLU A 232 -3.92 2.34 -7.89
N PHE A 233 -2.71 2.79 -7.54
CA PHE A 233 -2.43 3.29 -6.20
C PHE A 233 -3.29 4.50 -5.84
N ALA A 234 -3.33 5.52 -6.70
CA ALA A 234 -4.15 6.70 -6.45
C ALA A 234 -5.63 6.35 -6.31
N ARG A 235 -6.18 5.53 -7.22
CA ARG A 235 -7.59 5.08 -7.16
C ARG A 235 -7.91 4.39 -5.83
N ARG A 236 -7.03 3.54 -5.31
CA ARG A 236 -7.21 2.89 -4.00
C ARG A 236 -7.21 3.86 -2.84
N GLU A 237 -6.20 4.72 -2.75
CA GLU A 237 -6.07 5.68 -1.65
C GLU A 237 -7.22 6.69 -1.67
N ILE A 238 -7.63 7.15 -2.86
CA ILE A 238 -8.80 8.03 -3.03
C ILE A 238 -10.08 7.30 -2.61
N SER A 239 -10.29 6.06 -3.06
CA SER A 239 -11.51 5.33 -2.70
C SER A 239 -11.63 5.10 -1.18
N ALA A 240 -10.51 4.82 -0.52
CA ALA A 240 -10.46 4.60 0.92
C ALA A 240 -10.63 5.89 1.76
N THR A 241 -10.42 7.07 1.16
CA THR A 241 -10.41 8.34 1.89
C THR A 241 -11.56 9.26 1.50
N ILE A 242 -11.55 9.83 0.29
CA ILE A 242 -12.57 10.80 -0.16
C ILE A 242 -13.69 10.17 -1.00
N GLY A 243 -13.49 8.95 -1.48
CA GLY A 243 -14.37 8.26 -2.44
C GLY A 243 -14.11 8.67 -3.89
N LEU A 244 -14.46 7.79 -4.83
CA LEU A 244 -14.21 8.00 -6.27
C LEU A 244 -15.17 9.02 -6.93
N HIS A 245 -16.23 9.45 -6.23
CA HIS A 245 -17.33 10.25 -6.79
C HIS A 245 -17.45 11.63 -6.15
N SER A 246 -16.32 12.25 -5.79
CA SER A 246 -16.33 13.60 -5.21
C SER A 246 -16.82 14.69 -6.17
N GLY A 247 -16.84 14.40 -7.48
CA GLY A 247 -17.14 15.36 -8.55
C GLY A 247 -16.04 16.39 -8.79
N ALA A 248 -14.96 16.37 -7.98
CA ALA A 248 -13.86 17.32 -8.08
C ALA A 248 -12.82 16.87 -9.11
N ARG A 249 -12.24 17.84 -9.82
CA ARG A 249 -10.93 17.68 -10.45
C ARG A 249 -9.85 17.85 -9.39
N PHE A 250 -8.88 16.93 -9.30
CA PHE A 250 -7.80 17.07 -8.32
C PHE A 250 -6.54 16.35 -8.75
N PHE A 251 -5.44 16.69 -8.08
CA PHE A 251 -4.16 16.01 -8.20
C PHE A 251 -3.78 15.34 -6.87
N LEU A 252 -3.53 14.04 -6.90
CA LEU A 252 -2.78 13.36 -5.83
C LEU A 252 -1.32 13.32 -6.27
N ALA A 253 -0.44 14.06 -5.59
CA ALA A 253 0.96 14.20 -5.97
C ALA A 253 1.87 14.25 -4.75
N GLY A 254 3.11 13.78 -4.89
CA GLY A 254 4.13 13.92 -3.85
C GLY A 254 4.58 12.61 -3.21
N GLY A 255 4.92 12.69 -1.92
CA GLY A 255 5.62 11.62 -1.20
C GLY A 255 4.83 10.34 -0.97
N ALA A 256 3.50 10.38 -1.14
CA ALA A 256 2.63 9.22 -0.96
C ALA A 256 3.03 8.05 -1.88
N TYR A 257 3.50 8.34 -3.10
CA TYR A 257 3.86 7.30 -4.07
C TYR A 257 5.08 6.47 -3.68
N LYS A 258 5.88 6.87 -2.68
CA LYS A 258 6.92 6.00 -2.10
C LYS A 258 6.36 4.66 -1.60
N SER A 259 5.08 4.64 -1.21
CA SER A 259 4.36 3.44 -0.83
C SER A 259 4.34 2.36 -1.91
N LEU A 260 4.44 2.73 -3.20
CA LEU A 260 4.62 1.77 -4.28
C LEU A 260 5.94 1.00 -4.19
N LEU A 261 6.98 1.61 -3.63
CA LEU A 261 8.30 1.01 -3.49
C LEU A 261 8.44 0.21 -2.19
N THR A 262 7.71 0.59 -1.14
CA THR A 262 7.82 -0.06 0.20
C THR A 262 6.72 -1.07 0.48
N GLY A 263 5.58 -0.99 -0.19
CA GLY A 263 4.36 -1.72 0.17
C GLY A 263 3.67 -1.21 1.44
N ARG A 264 4.24 -0.22 2.12
CA ARG A 264 3.66 0.36 3.33
C ARG A 264 2.62 1.41 2.95
N PRO A 265 1.47 1.46 3.65
CA PRO A 265 0.47 2.48 3.39
C PRO A 265 1.05 3.89 3.57
N PRO A 266 0.64 4.88 2.75
CA PRO A 266 1.06 6.26 2.96
C PRO A 266 0.46 6.77 4.26
N ARG A 267 1.19 7.63 4.98
CA ARG A 267 0.64 8.34 6.14
C ARG A 267 -0.13 9.57 5.70
N ASP A 268 0.48 10.35 4.82
CA ASP A 268 0.00 11.65 4.37
C ASP A 268 -0.38 11.57 2.88
N LEU A 269 -1.52 12.15 2.51
CA LEU A 269 -2.00 12.30 1.13
C LEU A 269 -2.20 13.77 0.82
N ASP A 270 -1.41 14.31 -0.10
CA ASP A 270 -1.53 15.70 -0.54
C ASP A 270 -2.48 15.80 -1.75
N LEU A 271 -3.69 16.33 -1.52
CA LEU A 271 -4.70 16.54 -2.55
C LEU A 271 -4.75 18.01 -2.97
N TRP A 272 -4.37 18.25 -4.22
CA TRP A 272 -4.32 19.60 -4.79
C TRP A 272 -5.53 19.81 -5.70
N ALA A 273 -6.37 20.77 -5.35
CA ALA A 273 -7.43 21.26 -6.23
C ALA A 273 -6.87 22.30 -7.21
N PRO A 274 -7.23 22.27 -8.51
CA PRO A 274 -6.82 23.27 -9.49
C PRO A 274 -7.70 24.54 -9.48
N SER A 275 -8.77 24.56 -8.68
CA SER A 275 -9.68 25.69 -8.50
C SER A 275 -10.29 25.71 -7.10
N ASP A 276 -10.83 26.86 -6.66
CA ASP A 276 -11.54 26.96 -5.38
C ASP A 276 -12.82 26.09 -5.38
N HIS A 277 -13.49 25.97 -6.52
CA HIS A 277 -14.67 25.11 -6.66
C HIS A 277 -14.33 23.64 -6.39
N ASP A 278 -13.28 23.12 -7.03
CA ASP A 278 -12.81 21.75 -6.82
C ASP A 278 -12.37 21.53 -5.37
N ARG A 279 -11.74 22.54 -4.78
CA ARG A 279 -11.30 22.51 -3.39
C ARG A 279 -12.48 22.36 -2.45
N ASP A 280 -13.55 23.11 -2.66
CA ASP A 280 -14.76 23.04 -1.84
C ASP A 280 -15.45 21.68 -1.99
N LEU A 281 -15.48 21.11 -3.20
CA LEU A 281 -15.98 19.75 -3.44
C LEU A 281 -15.17 18.69 -2.68
N LEU A 282 -13.83 18.77 -2.70
CA LEU A 282 -12.98 17.87 -1.91
C LEU A 282 -13.26 17.97 -0.41
N LEU A 283 -13.36 19.18 0.12
CA LEU A 283 -13.65 19.42 1.54
C LEU A 283 -15.05 18.93 1.92
N ALA A 284 -16.05 19.12 1.06
CA ALA A 284 -17.38 18.59 1.27
C ALA A 284 -17.36 17.06 1.28
N SER A 285 -16.68 16.42 0.31
CA SER A 285 -16.57 14.97 0.21
C SER A 285 -15.90 14.36 1.45
N LEU A 286 -14.82 14.98 1.95
CA LEU A 286 -14.14 14.59 3.19
C LEU A 286 -15.08 14.65 4.41
N ARG A 287 -15.90 15.70 4.50
CA ARG A 287 -16.90 15.80 5.59
C ARG A 287 -17.97 14.73 5.46
N THR A 288 -18.46 14.46 4.25
CA THR A 288 -19.50 13.47 3.99
C THR A 288 -19.03 12.04 4.26
N CYS A 289 -17.76 11.72 4.01
CA CYS A 289 -17.20 10.41 4.33
C CYS A 289 -16.84 10.24 5.82
N GLY A 290 -17.12 11.24 6.66
CA GLY A 290 -16.90 11.18 8.10
C GLY A 290 -15.45 11.42 8.52
N ALA A 291 -14.65 12.10 7.70
CA ALA A 291 -13.29 12.46 8.05
C ALA A 291 -13.25 13.43 9.25
N CYS A 292 -12.35 13.17 10.19
CA CYS A 292 -12.18 14.01 11.37
C CYS A 292 -11.22 15.17 11.06
N PRO A 293 -11.55 16.43 11.37
CA PRO A 293 -10.60 17.53 11.22
C PRO A 293 -9.33 17.28 12.05
N ALA A 294 -8.16 17.46 11.44
CA ALA A 294 -6.88 17.35 12.12
C ALA A 294 -6.46 18.69 12.74
N ALA A 295 -5.30 18.70 13.42
CA ALA A 295 -4.75 19.92 14.00
C ALA A 295 -4.57 21.03 12.93
N PRO A 296 -4.79 22.32 13.29
CA PRO A 296 -4.66 23.42 12.34
C PRO A 296 -3.28 23.45 11.68
N ARG A 297 -3.26 23.65 10.36
CA ARG A 297 -2.02 23.81 9.57
C ARG A 297 -2.01 25.17 8.90
N LEU A 298 -0.81 25.74 8.77
CA LEU A 298 -0.64 27.10 8.25
C LEU A 298 -1.03 27.25 6.78
N PHE A 299 -0.90 26.17 5.99
CA PHE A 299 -1.03 26.21 4.53
C PHE A 299 -2.09 25.26 3.95
N SER A 300 -2.77 24.47 4.80
CA SER A 300 -3.73 23.46 4.39
C SER A 300 -4.83 23.28 5.42
N VAL A 301 -5.96 22.73 4.97
CA VAL A 301 -6.92 22.06 5.85
C VAL A 301 -6.59 20.58 5.80
N ALA A 302 -6.46 19.94 6.97
CA ALA A 302 -6.12 18.53 7.05
C ALA A 302 -7.23 17.74 7.75
N PHE A 303 -7.42 16.50 7.32
CA PHE A 303 -8.39 15.57 7.90
C PHE A 303 -7.75 14.21 8.14
N GLU A 304 -8.15 13.55 9.22
CA GLU A 304 -7.85 12.14 9.45
C GLU A 304 -9.01 11.27 8.99
N VAL A 305 -8.73 10.30 8.11
CA VAL A 305 -9.71 9.35 7.59
C VAL A 305 -9.01 8.05 7.21
N ALA A 306 -9.57 6.91 7.59
CA ALA A 306 -9.01 5.58 7.29
C ALA A 306 -7.52 5.41 7.67
N GLY A 307 -7.06 6.07 8.74
CA GLY A 307 -5.65 6.05 9.16
C GLY A 307 -4.71 6.83 8.24
N ARG A 308 -5.25 7.69 7.36
CA ARG A 308 -4.53 8.66 6.53
C ARG A 308 -4.75 10.06 7.07
N LEU A 309 -3.73 10.89 6.94
CA LEU A 309 -3.88 12.33 7.00
C LEU A 309 -4.00 12.86 5.57
N VAL A 310 -5.15 13.44 5.24
CA VAL A 310 -5.43 14.03 3.94
C VAL A 310 -5.28 15.54 4.05
N ASP A 311 -4.28 16.09 3.37
CA ASP A 311 -4.01 17.52 3.31
C ASP A 311 -4.63 18.12 2.04
N VAL A 312 -5.43 19.18 2.22
CA VAL A 312 -6.01 19.99 1.15
C VAL A 312 -5.47 21.42 1.27
N PRO A 313 -4.43 21.80 0.51
CA PRO A 313 -3.81 23.12 0.57
C PRO A 313 -4.80 24.27 0.30
N HIS A 314 -4.55 25.43 0.90
CA HIS A 314 -5.34 26.64 0.66
C HIS A 314 -5.12 27.22 -0.74
N LYS A 315 -3.91 27.05 -1.30
CA LYS A 315 -3.57 27.52 -2.64
C LYS A 315 -3.95 26.49 -3.68
N VAL A 316 -4.70 26.93 -4.68
CA VAL A 316 -5.19 26.08 -5.79
C VAL A 316 -4.28 26.11 -7.03
N GLU A 317 -3.30 27.01 -7.08
CA GLU A 317 -2.34 27.09 -8.18
C GLU A 317 -1.12 26.16 -8.00
N PRO A 318 -0.60 25.54 -9.08
CA PRO A 318 -1.02 25.71 -10.47
C PRO A 318 -2.17 24.76 -10.87
N SER A 319 -2.81 25.05 -12.00
CA SER A 319 -4.01 24.38 -12.50
C SER A 319 -3.75 23.12 -13.34
N THR A 320 -2.48 22.74 -13.51
CA THR A 320 -2.04 21.53 -14.22
C THR A 320 -1.17 20.65 -13.32
N LEU A 321 -1.27 19.32 -13.52
CA LEU A 321 -0.42 18.37 -12.84
C LEU A 321 1.06 18.57 -13.19
N ALA A 322 1.38 18.89 -14.45
CA ALA A 322 2.76 19.10 -14.89
C ALA A 322 3.43 20.27 -14.16
N ASP A 323 2.77 21.42 -14.08
CA ASP A 323 3.28 22.58 -13.36
C ASP A 323 3.37 22.30 -11.85
N ARG A 324 2.43 21.49 -11.32
CA ARG A 324 2.47 21.07 -9.91
C ARG A 324 3.70 20.22 -9.64
N LEU A 325 3.97 19.20 -10.47
CA LEU A 325 5.14 18.34 -10.34
C LEU A 325 6.45 19.11 -10.52
N GLY A 326 6.45 20.11 -11.41
CA GLY A 326 7.59 21.02 -11.62
C GLY A 326 7.94 21.89 -10.39
N ARG A 327 7.08 21.96 -9.37
CA ARG A 327 7.34 22.70 -8.11
C ARG A 327 7.89 21.82 -6.98
N PHE A 328 8.09 20.52 -7.20
CA PHE A 328 8.71 19.65 -6.20
C PHE A 328 10.23 19.70 -6.27
N ASP A 329 10.87 19.47 -5.13
CA ASP A 329 12.33 19.54 -4.99
C ASP A 329 13.02 18.17 -5.11
N ILE A 330 12.30 17.06 -4.87
CA ILE A 330 12.84 15.70 -4.80
C ILE A 330 12.25 14.83 -5.92
N GLY A 331 13.10 14.12 -6.65
CA GLY A 331 12.74 13.25 -7.77
C GLY A 331 11.60 12.30 -7.42
N LEU A 332 11.77 11.57 -6.31
CA LEU A 332 10.77 10.62 -5.79
C LEU A 332 9.44 11.24 -5.36
N SER A 333 9.36 12.57 -5.22
CA SER A 333 8.10 13.29 -4.98
C SER A 333 7.46 13.83 -6.27
N ALA A 334 8.20 13.88 -7.38
CA ALA A 334 7.69 14.35 -8.66
C ALA A 334 6.92 13.24 -9.41
N VAL A 335 5.92 12.69 -8.71
CA VAL A 335 4.99 11.66 -9.19
C VAL A 335 3.59 12.10 -8.80
N GLY A 336 2.64 12.00 -9.72
CA GLY A 336 1.27 12.33 -9.41
C GLY A 336 0.26 11.81 -10.43
N VAL A 337 -1.00 11.94 -10.03
CA VAL A 337 -2.16 11.53 -10.81
C VAL A 337 -3.18 12.66 -10.80
N GLU A 338 -3.77 12.92 -11.96
CA GLU A 338 -4.93 13.78 -12.12
C GLU A 338 -6.19 12.90 -12.22
N HIS A 339 -7.18 13.24 -11.40
CA HIS A 339 -8.56 12.78 -11.53
C HIS A 339 -9.40 13.89 -12.13
N ARG A 340 -10.27 13.52 -13.08
CA ARG A 340 -11.22 14.43 -13.71
C ARG A 340 -12.66 14.06 -13.33
N PRO A 341 -13.62 15.02 -13.29
CA PRO A 341 -14.99 14.75 -12.88
C PRO A 341 -15.76 13.74 -13.74
N ASP A 342 -15.32 13.50 -14.97
CA ASP A 342 -15.84 12.48 -15.90
C ASP A 342 -15.36 11.06 -15.55
N GLY A 343 -14.52 10.90 -14.52
CA GLY A 343 -13.94 9.64 -14.07
C GLY A 343 -12.65 9.28 -14.77
N GLU A 344 -12.08 10.15 -15.62
CA GLU A 344 -10.78 9.91 -16.25
C GLU A 344 -9.62 10.08 -15.25
N TRP A 345 -8.61 9.23 -15.40
CA TRP A 345 -7.39 9.21 -14.61
C TRP A 345 -6.17 9.29 -15.52
N SER A 346 -5.23 10.18 -15.20
CA SER A 346 -3.95 10.27 -15.92
C SER A 346 -2.80 10.41 -14.94
N ALA A 347 -1.70 9.71 -15.21
CA ALA A 347 -0.48 9.79 -14.40
C ALA A 347 0.58 10.65 -15.10
N LEU A 348 1.35 11.36 -14.28
CA LEU A 348 2.60 11.98 -14.70
C LEU A 348 3.70 11.56 -13.74
N VAL A 349 4.78 11.04 -14.31
CA VAL A 349 5.95 10.56 -13.56
C VAL A 349 7.17 11.26 -14.12
N HIS A 350 7.82 12.06 -13.29
CA HIS A 350 9.03 12.76 -13.72
C HIS A 350 10.17 11.74 -13.99
N PRO A 351 10.98 11.89 -15.05
CA PRO A 351 12.07 10.96 -15.36
C PRO A 351 13.06 10.77 -14.20
N LEU A 352 13.28 11.82 -13.42
CA LEU A 352 14.14 11.75 -12.24
C LEU A 352 13.57 10.87 -11.11
N ALA A 353 12.25 10.71 -11.02
CA ALA A 353 11.62 9.78 -10.08
C ALA A 353 11.95 8.32 -10.46
N LEU A 354 11.84 8.00 -11.74
CA LEU A 354 12.21 6.69 -12.29
C LEU A 354 13.69 6.41 -12.08
N GLU A 355 14.54 7.40 -12.34
CA GLU A 355 15.98 7.27 -12.16
C GLU A 355 16.38 7.10 -10.70
N SER A 356 15.73 7.85 -9.80
CA SER A 356 15.91 7.72 -8.35
C SER A 356 15.57 6.31 -7.86
N ALA A 357 14.43 5.77 -8.30
CA ALA A 357 14.00 4.42 -7.96
C ALA A 357 14.96 3.36 -8.51
N ARG A 358 15.38 3.50 -9.78
CA ARG A 358 16.28 2.56 -10.45
C ARG A 358 17.67 2.51 -9.81
N ARG A 359 18.22 3.68 -9.45
CA ARG A 359 19.55 3.79 -8.81
C ARG A 359 19.52 3.56 -7.31
N ARG A 360 18.33 3.44 -6.71
CA ARG A 360 18.15 3.45 -5.25
C ARG A 360 18.79 4.67 -4.59
N GLN A 361 18.62 5.83 -5.22
CA GLN A 361 19.20 7.11 -4.79
C GLN A 361 18.11 8.18 -4.71
N VAL A 362 18.22 9.11 -3.75
CA VAL A 362 17.32 10.25 -3.65
C VAL A 362 17.92 11.43 -4.41
N LEU A 363 17.41 11.70 -5.62
CA LEU A 363 17.91 12.75 -6.51
C LEU A 363 17.09 14.05 -6.40
N LEU A 364 17.73 15.20 -6.61
CA LEU A 364 17.11 16.52 -6.57
C LEU A 364 16.62 16.99 -7.94
N LEU A 365 15.42 17.57 -7.99
CA LEU A 365 15.04 18.40 -9.14
C LEU A 365 15.81 19.71 -9.07
N THR A 366 16.42 20.09 -10.19
CA THR A 366 17.20 21.31 -10.30
C THR A 366 16.68 22.17 -11.46
N PRO A 367 16.66 23.51 -11.30
CA PRO A 367 16.94 24.26 -10.06
C PRO A 367 15.86 24.06 -8.99
N LEU A 368 16.20 24.26 -7.71
CA LEU A 368 15.19 24.28 -6.64
C LEU A 368 14.23 25.45 -6.83
N VAL A 369 12.93 25.16 -6.91
CA VAL A 369 11.90 26.19 -7.11
C VAL A 369 11.75 27.08 -5.89
N ASN A 370 11.94 26.53 -4.68
CA ASN A 370 11.90 27.30 -3.44
C ASN A 370 13.21 27.15 -2.64
N PRO A 371 14.28 27.87 -3.01
CA PRO A 371 15.59 27.76 -2.33
C PRO A 371 15.52 28.11 -0.84
N LYS A 372 14.56 28.93 -0.42
CA LYS A 372 14.31 29.25 1.01
C LYS A 372 13.92 28.05 1.90
N TYR A 373 13.58 26.91 1.30
CA TYR A 373 13.28 25.65 1.99
C TYR A 373 14.35 24.57 1.73
N ALA A 374 15.56 24.95 1.29
CA ALA A 374 16.60 23.97 0.97
C ALA A 374 16.95 23.05 2.17
N LEU A 375 17.04 23.58 3.39
CA LEU A 375 17.30 22.77 4.60
C LEU A 375 16.20 21.74 4.88
N VAL A 376 14.93 22.13 4.68
CA VAL A 376 13.78 21.21 4.80
C VAL A 376 13.84 20.15 3.69
N THR A 377 14.31 20.52 2.50
CA THR A 377 14.53 19.58 1.40
C THR A 377 15.59 18.55 1.77
N LEU A 378 16.73 18.97 2.32
CA LEU A 378 17.80 18.06 2.78
C LEU A 378 17.29 17.06 3.81
N GLU A 379 16.55 17.53 4.81
CA GLU A 379 15.94 16.63 5.80
C GLU A 379 15.00 15.62 5.15
N ARG A 380 14.13 16.07 4.23
CA ARG A 380 13.22 15.18 3.51
C ARG A 380 14.00 14.15 2.67
N MET A 381 15.11 14.53 2.04
CA MET A 381 15.93 13.62 1.25
C MET A 381 16.51 12.50 2.13
N ARG A 382 17.14 12.87 3.25
CA ARG A 382 17.72 11.91 4.21
C ARG A 382 16.66 10.98 4.79
N ARG A 383 15.48 11.51 5.10
CA ARG A 383 14.35 10.70 5.55
C ARG A 383 13.88 9.72 4.48
N TYR A 384 13.78 10.15 3.23
CA TYR A 384 13.41 9.28 2.12
C TYR A 384 14.44 8.17 1.93
N ALA A 385 15.73 8.50 2.03
CA ALA A 385 16.81 7.53 1.98
C ALA A 385 16.68 6.48 3.10
N HIS A 386 16.46 6.92 4.34
CA HIS A 386 16.26 6.02 5.47
C HIS A 386 15.03 5.11 5.30
N GLU A 387 13.87 5.68 4.96
CA GLU A 387 12.61 4.94 4.82
C GLU A 387 12.64 3.89 3.69
N LEU A 388 13.42 4.16 2.63
CA LEU A 388 13.51 3.31 1.43
C LEU A 388 14.74 2.39 1.43
N GLY A 389 15.68 2.58 2.36
CA GLY A 389 17.01 1.99 2.26
C GLY A 389 17.75 2.43 0.98
N PHE A 390 17.59 3.70 0.61
CA PHE A 390 18.25 4.36 -0.52
C PHE A 390 19.43 5.19 -0.02
N GLU A 391 20.28 5.62 -0.94
CA GLU A 391 21.37 6.55 -0.64
C GLU A 391 21.00 7.99 -1.01
N VAL A 392 21.54 8.96 -0.27
CA VAL A 392 21.58 10.35 -0.75
C VAL A 392 22.96 10.59 -1.33
N PRO A 393 23.11 10.85 -2.65
CA PRO A 393 24.42 11.14 -3.21
C PRO A 393 25.02 12.41 -2.59
N ALA A 394 26.30 12.37 -2.20
CA ALA A 394 26.99 13.51 -1.60
C ALA A 394 26.89 14.78 -2.45
N SER A 395 26.99 14.63 -3.79
CA SER A 395 26.84 15.74 -4.73
C SER A 395 25.47 16.43 -4.67
N GLU A 396 24.41 15.73 -4.28
CA GLU A 396 23.08 16.32 -4.10
C GLU A 396 22.98 17.07 -2.77
N GLU A 397 23.56 16.55 -1.69
CA GLU A 397 23.65 17.29 -0.41
C GLU A 397 24.50 18.55 -0.55
N ASP A 398 25.66 18.46 -1.22
CA ASP A 398 26.56 19.59 -1.45
C ASP A 398 25.87 20.72 -2.20
N ARG A 399 24.96 20.40 -3.14
CA ARG A 399 24.14 21.41 -3.84
C ARG A 399 23.21 22.15 -2.89
N ILE A 400 22.57 21.46 -1.95
CA ILE A 400 21.72 22.09 -0.94
C ILE A 400 22.54 23.03 -0.05
N TRP A 401 23.70 22.56 0.42
CA TRP A 401 24.59 23.36 1.24
C TRP A 401 25.10 24.59 0.48
N ALA A 402 25.48 24.45 -0.79
CA ALA A 402 25.89 25.57 -1.63
C ALA A 402 24.78 26.63 -1.78
N ILE A 403 23.51 26.21 -1.92
CA ILE A 403 22.36 27.14 -1.97
C ILE A 403 22.22 27.93 -0.66
N PHE A 404 22.38 27.25 0.47
CA PHE A 404 22.34 27.87 1.79
C PHE A 404 23.52 28.84 2.01
N GLU A 405 24.75 28.41 1.71
CA GLU A 405 25.98 29.18 1.90
C GLU A 405 26.06 30.40 0.98
N ALA A 406 25.45 30.34 -0.20
CA ALA A 406 25.34 31.47 -1.11
C ALA A 406 24.39 32.58 -0.62
N GLN A 407 23.55 32.33 0.40
CA GLN A 407 22.66 33.36 0.94
C GLN A 407 23.41 34.35 1.86
N PRO A 408 23.00 35.63 1.87
CA PRO A 408 23.50 36.58 2.88
C PRO A 408 23.10 36.12 4.30
N PRO A 409 23.75 36.63 5.37
CA PRO A 409 23.46 36.22 6.74
C PRO A 409 21.97 36.24 7.13
N GLU A 410 21.24 37.29 6.79
CA GLU A 410 19.79 37.37 7.03
C GLU A 410 18.99 36.31 6.26
N GLY A 411 19.41 36.01 5.03
CA GLY A 411 18.82 34.95 4.21
C GLY A 411 19.03 33.57 4.83
N ARG A 412 20.23 33.30 5.34
CA ARG A 412 20.57 32.06 6.07
C ARG A 412 19.74 31.92 7.34
N GLN A 413 19.65 32.96 8.16
CA GLN A 413 18.80 32.95 9.35
C GLN A 413 17.34 32.66 9.00
N GLY A 414 16.80 33.33 7.98
CA GLY A 414 15.44 33.07 7.53
C GLY A 414 15.20 31.63 7.04
N MET A 415 16.23 30.95 6.52
CA MET A 415 16.14 29.53 6.18
C MET A 415 16.12 28.64 7.42
N ILE A 416 16.93 28.95 8.44
CA ILE A 416 16.96 28.27 9.74
C ILE A 416 15.61 28.42 10.44
N ASP A 417 15.08 29.64 10.57
CA ASP A 417 13.79 29.90 11.22
C ASP A 417 12.62 29.17 10.52
N ARG A 418 12.72 28.95 9.20
CA ARG A 418 11.72 28.15 8.46
C ARG A 418 11.91 26.67 8.72
N PHE A 419 13.15 26.21 8.74
CA PHE A 419 13.49 24.83 9.06
C PHE A 419 12.94 24.46 10.44
N GLU A 420 13.26 25.21 11.50
CA GLU A 420 12.79 24.93 12.87
C GLU A 420 11.25 24.89 13.00
N ARG A 421 10.54 25.70 12.20
CA ARG A 421 9.06 25.73 12.22
C ARG A 421 8.40 24.60 11.43
N THR A 422 9.09 23.96 10.51
CA THR A 422 8.46 23.06 9.52
C THR A 422 9.08 21.67 9.44
N ALA A 423 10.33 21.52 9.87
CA ALA A 423 11.07 20.27 9.89
C ALA A 423 10.61 19.36 11.03
N ARG A 424 11.00 18.08 10.95
CA ARG A 424 10.82 17.12 12.06
C ARG A 424 12.03 17.09 13.00
N CYS A 425 13.15 17.69 12.59
CA CYS A 425 14.43 17.74 13.28
C CYS A 425 14.99 16.34 13.60
N ASP A 426 14.79 15.38 12.69
CA ASP A 426 15.10 13.96 12.91
C ASP A 426 16.23 13.40 12.01
N GLN A 427 16.84 14.23 11.16
CA GLN A 427 17.90 13.82 10.22
C GLN A 427 19.23 14.58 10.37
N ARG A 428 19.56 15.02 11.59
CA ARG A 428 20.85 15.64 11.97
C ARG A 428 21.20 16.94 11.23
N VAL A 429 20.26 17.56 10.51
CA VAL A 429 20.51 18.84 9.79
C VAL A 429 20.88 19.97 10.77
N GLU A 430 20.32 19.96 11.99
CA GLU A 430 20.69 20.93 13.02
C GLU A 430 22.14 20.78 13.51
N GLU A 431 22.62 19.54 13.63
CA GLU A 431 24.02 19.28 14.01
C GLU A 431 24.95 19.81 12.92
N ASP A 432 24.64 19.53 11.65
CA ASP A 432 25.41 20.04 10.51
C ASP A 432 25.42 21.57 10.45
N LEU A 433 24.31 22.23 10.80
CA LEU A 433 24.24 23.69 10.90
C LEU A 433 25.21 24.23 11.97
N ARG A 434 25.23 23.60 13.15
CA ARG A 434 26.16 23.97 14.24
C ARG A 434 27.61 23.77 13.83
N ASP A 435 27.93 22.64 13.21
CA ASP A 435 29.28 22.30 12.75
C ASP A 435 29.78 23.27 11.67
N ARG A 436 28.88 23.81 10.85
CA ARG A 436 29.17 24.84 9.84
C ARG A 436 29.22 26.27 10.41
N GLY A 437 29.13 26.43 11.74
CA GLY A 437 29.20 27.72 12.40
C GLY A 437 27.96 28.59 12.18
N ALA A 438 26.84 28.01 11.72
CA ALA A 438 25.56 28.70 11.72
C ALA A 438 25.00 28.63 13.15
N LYS A 439 24.74 29.79 13.76
CA LYS A 439 24.04 29.84 15.04
C LYS A 439 22.55 29.55 14.77
N THR A 440 22.05 28.47 15.37
CA THR A 440 20.61 28.26 15.62
C THR A 440 20.12 29.32 16.59
#